data_AF-A0A6J6SUS2-F1
#
_entry.id   AF-A0A6J6SUS2-F1
#
_cell.length_a   1.000
_cell.length_b   1.000
_cell.length_c   1.000
_cell.angle_alpha   90.00
_cell.angle_beta   90.00
_cell.angle_gamma   90.00
#
_symmetry.space_group_name_H-M   'P 1'
#
loop_
_entity.id
_entity.type
_entity.pdbx_description
1 polymer ?
#
loop_
_entity_poly.entity_id
_entity_poly.type
_entity_poly.pdbx_seq_one_letter_code
_entity_poly.pdbx_strand_id
1 'polypeptide(L)'
;MFPVGGVGVMLVGIAVTGLLSVALATVLARRTGPSWAWSLALLLWSLAAIGFVTLIPADGSPGVVYADQRYYNSCSFDYGGPAPEGFWVLSGGQRLLNVLVFVPSGALLVLVLGRWRSAWWTVPLGLLGLGLVSVGIEATQQVLSRLDRSCDVTDVVDNLTGAGLGVAVGLALLPLVRPWRRARRATPSPS
;
A
#
# COMPACT_ATOMS: atom_id res chain seq x y z
N MET A 1 -12.02 4.47 -29.20
CA MET A 1 -11.21 3.96 -28.07
C MET A 1 -11.95 4.36 -26.80
N PHE A 2 -12.24 3.45 -25.88
CA PHE A 2 -12.78 3.85 -24.57
C PHE A 2 -11.71 4.65 -23.83
N PRO A 3 -12.03 5.79 -23.19
CA PRO A 3 -11.08 6.48 -22.33
C PRO A 3 -10.77 5.56 -21.16
N VAL A 4 -9.65 4.83 -21.24
CA VAL A 4 -9.14 4.01 -20.14
C VAL A 4 -8.25 4.93 -19.31
N GLY A 5 -8.88 5.74 -18.45
CA GLY A 5 -8.25 6.82 -17.69
C GLY A 5 -9.29 7.77 -17.11
N GLY A 6 -8.87 8.67 -16.24
CA GLY A 6 -9.72 9.67 -15.61
C GLY A 6 -9.98 9.40 -14.13
N VAL A 7 -10.06 10.50 -13.37
CA VAL A 7 -10.39 10.49 -11.93
C VAL A 7 -11.68 9.70 -11.65
N GLY A 8 -12.67 9.77 -12.54
CA GLY A 8 -13.91 9.00 -12.40
C GLY A 8 -13.69 7.48 -12.39
N VAL A 9 -12.86 6.95 -13.30
CA VAL A 9 -12.54 5.50 -13.37
C VAL A 9 -11.78 5.06 -12.13
N MET A 10 -10.81 5.88 -11.69
CA MET A 10 -10.04 5.66 -10.48
C MET A 10 -10.95 5.55 -9.25
N LEU A 11 -11.84 6.54 -9.05
CA LEU A 11 -12.77 6.57 -7.91
C LEU A 11 -13.76 5.41 -7.94
N VAL A 12 -14.28 5.04 -9.11
CA VAL A 12 -15.17 3.87 -9.26
C VAL A 12 -14.43 2.58 -8.90
N GLY A 13 -13.18 2.40 -9.35
CA GLY A 13 -12.35 1.24 -9.00
C GLY A 13 -12.11 1.13 -7.50
N ILE A 14 -11.75 2.25 -6.85
CA ILE A 14 -11.56 2.32 -5.40
C ILE A 14 -12.86 2.01 -4.66
N ALA A 15 -14.00 2.53 -5.12
CA ALA A 15 -15.29 2.29 -4.49
C ALA A 15 -15.73 0.81 -4.62
N VAL A 16 -15.61 0.24 -5.82
CA VAL A 16 -15.96 -1.17 -6.07
C VAL A 16 -15.09 -2.10 -5.23
N THR A 17 -13.78 -1.90 -5.22
CA THR A 17 -12.89 -2.72 -4.37
C THR A 17 -13.14 -2.51 -2.88
N GLY A 18 -13.54 -1.30 -2.45
CA GLY A 18 -13.99 -1.03 -1.09
C GLY A 18 -15.23 -1.85 -0.72
N LEU A 19 -16.25 -1.89 -1.59
CA LEU A 19 -17.45 -2.71 -1.37
C LEU A 19 -17.12 -4.20 -1.30
N LEU A 20 -16.24 -4.69 -2.18
CA LEU A 20 -15.78 -6.08 -2.16
C LEU A 20 -15.02 -6.40 -0.86
N SER A 21 -14.18 -5.48 -0.38
CA SER A 21 -13.46 -5.62 0.89
C SER A 21 -14.41 -5.62 2.08
N VAL A 22 -15.45 -4.78 2.09
CA VAL A 22 -16.50 -4.82 3.12
C VAL A 22 -17.22 -6.17 3.11
N ALA A 23 -17.63 -6.66 1.93
CA ALA A 23 -18.26 -7.97 1.81
C ALA A 23 -17.34 -9.08 2.34
N LEU A 24 -16.06 -9.07 1.96
CA LEU A 24 -15.05 -9.99 2.46
C LEU A 24 -14.92 -9.93 4.00
N ALA A 25 -14.84 -8.72 4.57
CA ALA A 25 -14.75 -8.52 6.02
C ALA A 25 -15.96 -9.13 6.74
N THR A 26 -17.18 -8.91 6.25
CA THR A 26 -18.40 -9.43 6.89
C THR A 26 -18.46 -10.96 6.87
N VAL A 27 -18.04 -11.59 5.77
CA VAL A 27 -17.98 -13.05 5.63
C VAL A 27 -16.91 -13.64 6.55
N LEU A 28 -15.71 -13.05 6.58
CA LEU A 28 -14.59 -13.54 7.40
C LEU A 28 -14.80 -13.27 8.90
N ALA A 29 -15.42 -12.15 9.28
CA ALA A 29 -15.60 -11.74 10.66
C ALA A 29 -16.28 -12.82 11.51
N ARG A 30 -17.21 -13.58 10.90
CA ARG A 30 -17.91 -14.69 11.55
C ARG A 30 -16.99 -15.85 11.93
N ARG A 31 -15.89 -16.06 11.20
CA ARG A 31 -14.98 -17.22 11.39
C ARG A 31 -13.67 -16.87 12.07
N THR A 32 -13.15 -15.67 11.85
CA THR A 32 -11.79 -15.28 12.29
C THR A 32 -11.78 -14.19 13.35
N GLY A 33 -12.95 -13.62 13.68
CA GLY A 33 -13.11 -12.45 14.54
C GLY A 33 -13.10 -11.13 13.76
N PRO A 34 -13.87 -10.12 14.21
CA PRO A 34 -14.09 -8.89 13.47
C PRO A 34 -12.82 -8.06 13.27
N SER A 35 -12.01 -7.87 14.31
CA SER A 35 -10.82 -7.01 14.24
C SER A 35 -9.82 -7.47 13.17
N TRP A 36 -9.57 -8.78 13.10
CA TRP A 36 -8.67 -9.33 12.08
C TRP A 36 -9.27 -9.28 10.68
N ALA A 37 -10.55 -9.62 10.52
CA ALA A 37 -11.22 -9.60 9.23
C ALA A 37 -11.24 -8.20 8.61
N TRP A 38 -11.56 -7.18 9.43
CA TRP A 38 -11.52 -5.79 8.99
C TRP A 38 -10.10 -5.30 8.69
N SER A 39 -9.11 -5.69 9.50
CA SER A 39 -7.70 -5.32 9.23
C SER A 39 -7.22 -5.88 7.89
N LEU A 40 -7.58 -7.13 7.56
CA LEU A 40 -7.25 -7.75 6.28
C LEU A 40 -7.95 -7.07 5.12
N ALA A 41 -9.25 -6.84 5.24
CA ALA A 41 -10.04 -6.18 4.20
C ALA A 41 -9.52 -4.76 3.91
N LEU A 42 -9.20 -3.99 4.95
CA LEU A 42 -8.61 -2.67 4.82
C LEU A 42 -7.21 -2.73 4.20
N LEU A 43 -6.39 -3.74 4.53
CA LEU A 43 -5.08 -3.92 3.90
C LEU A 43 -5.23 -4.14 2.39
N LEU A 44 -6.12 -5.04 2.00
CA LEU A 44 -6.38 -5.33 0.57
C LEU A 44 -6.94 -4.12 -0.16
N TRP A 45 -7.87 -3.40 0.47
CA TRP A 45 -8.43 -2.18 -0.10
C TRP A 45 -7.38 -1.07 -0.23
N SER A 46 -6.52 -0.89 0.78
CA SER A 46 -5.40 0.05 0.73
C SER A 46 -4.51 -0.23 -0.47
N LEU A 47 -4.06 -1.49 -0.66
CA LEU A 47 -3.22 -1.87 -1.80
C LEU A 47 -3.93 -1.67 -3.15
N ALA A 48 -5.22 -1.98 -3.23
CA ALA A 48 -6.00 -1.73 -4.44
C ALA A 48 -6.12 -0.23 -4.74
N ALA A 49 -6.36 0.60 -3.73
CA ALA A 49 -6.44 2.04 -3.87
C ALA A 49 -5.11 2.64 -4.32
N ILE A 50 -3.98 2.17 -3.77
CA ILE A 50 -2.64 2.51 -4.25
C ILE A 50 -2.53 2.20 -5.75
N GLY A 51 -2.84 0.96 -6.15
CA GLY A 51 -2.78 0.55 -7.55
C GLY A 51 -3.65 1.42 -8.47
N PHE A 52 -4.87 1.80 -8.04
CA PHE A 52 -5.72 2.69 -8.82
C PHE A 52 -5.14 4.10 -8.95
N VAL A 53 -4.63 4.67 -7.86
CA VAL A 53 -4.07 6.04 -7.85
C VAL A 53 -2.77 6.11 -8.65
N THR A 54 -1.97 5.05 -8.65
CA THR A 54 -0.65 5.05 -9.32
C THR A 54 -0.70 4.57 -10.77
N LEU A 55 -1.58 3.63 -11.11
CA LEU A 55 -1.61 3.01 -12.44
C LEU A 55 -2.65 3.63 -13.38
N ILE A 56 -3.66 4.34 -12.85
CA ILE A 56 -4.68 4.99 -13.69
C ILE A 56 -4.31 6.48 -13.90
N PRO A 57 -4.06 6.90 -15.16
CA PRO A 57 -3.83 8.31 -15.46
C PRO A 57 -5.06 9.16 -15.10
N ALA A 58 -4.83 10.34 -14.52
CA ALA A 58 -5.90 11.24 -14.11
C ALA A 58 -6.62 11.89 -15.30
N ASP A 59 -5.97 11.94 -16.46
CA ASP A 59 -6.49 12.36 -17.75
C ASP A 59 -7.11 11.18 -18.52
N GLY A 60 -8.29 11.41 -19.10
CA GLY A 60 -9.06 10.38 -19.80
C GLY A 60 -8.54 10.01 -21.19
N SER A 61 -7.55 10.75 -21.70
CA SER A 61 -6.98 10.55 -23.04
C SER A 61 -5.47 10.76 -23.03
N PRO A 62 -4.69 9.90 -22.34
CA PRO A 62 -3.25 10.05 -22.17
C PRO A 62 -2.43 9.80 -23.46
N GLY A 63 -3.08 9.72 -24.62
CA GLY A 63 -2.45 9.33 -25.88
C GLY A 63 -1.90 7.90 -25.84
N VAL A 64 -1.17 7.53 -26.89
CA VAL A 64 -0.39 6.28 -26.96
C VAL A 64 1.03 6.68 -27.27
N VAL A 65 1.96 6.46 -26.35
CA VAL A 65 3.40 6.60 -26.62
C VAL A 65 3.89 5.26 -27.16
N TYR A 66 4.27 5.22 -28.43
CA TYR A 66 4.82 4.03 -29.07
C TYR A 66 6.23 3.73 -28.53
N ALA A 67 6.60 2.44 -28.48
CA ALA A 67 7.81 1.97 -27.81
C ALA A 67 9.11 2.54 -28.42
N ASP A 68 9.09 2.93 -29.69
CA ASP A 68 10.17 3.56 -30.45
C ASP A 68 10.39 5.04 -30.10
N GLN A 69 9.43 5.69 -29.46
CA GLN A 69 9.52 7.09 -29.01
C GLN A 69 9.86 7.25 -27.52
N ARG A 70 10.14 6.16 -26.81
CA ARG A 70 10.48 6.19 -25.38
C ARG A 70 11.89 6.76 -25.19
N TYR A 71 11.98 7.95 -24.58
CA TYR A 71 13.26 8.57 -24.22
C TYR A 71 13.99 7.82 -23.07
N TYR A 72 13.27 7.09 -22.22
CA TYR A 72 13.82 6.38 -21.05
C TYR A 72 13.46 4.88 -21.07
N ASN A 73 14.43 4.02 -21.38
CA ASN A 73 14.27 2.55 -21.41
C ASN A 73 14.83 1.84 -20.17
N SER A 74 15.32 2.57 -19.17
CA SER A 74 15.90 2.03 -17.94
C SER A 74 15.39 2.77 -16.71
N CYS A 75 15.33 2.08 -15.56
CA CYS A 75 15.08 2.72 -14.28
C CYS A 75 16.22 3.71 -13.95
N SER A 76 15.85 4.86 -13.40
CA SER A 76 16.81 5.72 -12.71
C SER A 76 17.14 5.09 -11.36
N PHE A 77 18.41 4.78 -11.16
CA PHE A 77 18.97 4.44 -9.85
C PHE A 77 19.63 5.64 -9.19
N ASP A 78 19.50 6.84 -9.79
CA ASP A 78 20.01 8.08 -9.24
C ASP A 78 19.12 8.53 -8.10
N TYR A 79 19.45 8.06 -6.90
CA TYR A 79 18.73 8.40 -5.69
C TYR A 79 18.97 9.88 -5.35
N GLY A 80 17.94 10.71 -5.55
CA GLY A 80 18.02 12.15 -5.31
C GLY A 80 18.59 12.98 -6.47
N GLY A 81 18.41 12.54 -7.73
CA GLY A 81 18.80 13.26 -8.96
C GLY A 81 18.37 14.74 -9.00
N PRO A 82 18.81 15.54 -10.01
CA PRO A 82 19.06 16.99 -9.93
C PRO A 82 17.79 17.83 -9.69
N ALA A 83 17.26 17.75 -8.48
CA ALA A 83 16.20 18.60 -7.97
C ALA A 83 16.86 19.86 -7.39
N PRO A 84 16.40 21.07 -7.75
CA PRO A 84 16.93 22.32 -7.20
C PRO A 84 16.80 22.44 -5.67
N GLU A 85 16.08 21.54 -5.02
CA GLU A 85 15.60 21.67 -3.65
C GLU A 85 15.87 20.41 -2.81
N GLY A 86 17.13 20.05 -2.62
CA GLY A 86 17.63 19.44 -1.38
C GLY A 86 17.09 18.07 -0.92
N PHE A 87 18.03 17.31 -0.36
CA PHE A 87 17.89 16.00 0.29
C PHE A 87 16.86 15.98 1.46
N TRP A 88 15.55 15.94 1.19
CA TRP A 88 14.55 15.72 2.25
C TRP A 88 13.39 14.86 1.73
N VAL A 89 13.08 13.77 2.43
CA VAL A 89 11.92 12.87 2.21
C VAL A 89 10.58 13.62 2.31
N LEU A 90 10.61 14.90 2.71
CA LEU A 90 9.48 15.79 2.93
C LEU A 90 9.47 17.01 2.00
N SER A 91 10.51 17.25 1.18
CA SER A 91 10.49 18.35 0.20
C SER A 91 9.76 17.90 -1.07
N GLY A 92 8.50 18.33 -1.19
CA GLY A 92 7.66 18.15 -2.38
C GLY A 92 6.36 17.42 -2.08
N GLY A 93 5.23 17.99 -2.53
CA GLY A 93 3.91 17.39 -2.34
C GLY A 93 3.82 15.96 -2.87
N GLN A 94 4.53 15.63 -3.95
CA GLN A 94 4.49 14.31 -4.56
C GLN A 94 5.25 13.23 -3.76
N ARG A 95 6.45 13.53 -3.23
CA ARG A 95 7.22 12.60 -2.39
C ARG A 95 6.52 12.31 -1.07
N LEU A 96 5.97 13.36 -0.44
CA LEU A 96 5.18 13.23 0.77
C LEU A 96 3.94 12.34 0.54
N LEU A 97 3.27 12.47 -0.61
CA LEU A 97 2.13 11.61 -0.96
C LEU A 97 2.56 10.14 -1.10
N ASN A 98 3.68 9.84 -1.77
CA ASN A 98 4.19 8.48 -1.90
C ASN A 98 4.46 7.83 -0.54
N VAL A 99 5.11 8.58 0.37
CA VAL A 99 5.31 8.14 1.76
C VAL A 99 3.97 7.89 2.47
N LEU A 100 3.07 8.88 2.47
CA LEU A 100 1.82 8.81 3.24
C LEU A 100 0.89 7.69 2.77
N VAL A 101 0.85 7.42 1.47
CA VAL A 101 -0.07 6.45 0.86
C VAL A 101 0.28 5.01 1.25
N PHE A 102 1.54 4.70 1.58
CA PHE A 102 1.94 3.37 2.06
C PHE A 102 1.82 3.17 3.59
N VAL A 103 1.68 4.24 4.38
CA VAL A 103 1.54 4.17 5.85
C VAL A 103 0.37 3.27 6.28
N PRO A 104 -0.86 3.39 5.72
CA PRO A 104 -1.97 2.52 6.11
C PRO A 104 -1.67 1.05 5.86
N SER A 105 -1.08 0.72 4.71
CA SER A 105 -0.70 -0.66 4.34
C SER A 105 0.30 -1.26 5.34
N GLY A 106 1.33 -0.50 5.73
CA GLY A 106 2.30 -0.93 6.74
C GLY A 106 1.67 -1.17 8.12
N ALA A 107 0.75 -0.30 8.55
CA ALA A 107 0.07 -0.45 9.83
C ALA A 107 -0.86 -1.68 9.83
N LEU A 108 -1.68 -1.81 8.80
CA LEU A 108 -2.65 -2.90 8.66
C LEU A 108 -1.95 -4.26 8.51
N LEU A 109 -0.81 -4.32 7.83
CA LEU A 109 0.04 -5.51 7.76
C LEU A 109 0.39 -6.04 9.17
N VAL A 110 0.82 -5.14 10.08
CA VAL A 110 1.11 -5.51 11.48
C VAL A 110 -0.14 -5.98 12.20
N LEU A 111 -1.29 -5.33 12.02
CA LEU A 111 -2.54 -5.74 12.67
C LEU A 111 -3.00 -7.13 12.21
N VAL A 112 -2.83 -7.44 10.92
CA VAL A 112 -3.14 -8.75 10.33
C VAL A 112 -2.19 -9.83 10.84
N LEU A 113 -0.88 -9.62 10.71
CA LEU A 113 0.16 -10.61 11.04
C LEU A 113 0.40 -10.74 12.54
N GLY A 114 0.09 -9.69 13.29
CA GLY A 114 0.17 -9.65 14.73
C GLY A 114 -0.78 -10.60 15.44
N ARG A 115 -1.68 -11.34 14.78
CA ARG A 115 -2.47 -12.36 15.50
C ARG A 115 -1.67 -13.61 15.86
N TRP A 116 -0.57 -13.89 15.16
CA TRP A 116 0.22 -15.11 15.35
C TRP A 116 1.52 -14.87 16.13
N ARG A 117 2.09 -15.93 16.70
CA ARG A 117 3.41 -15.85 17.34
C ARG A 117 4.55 -15.64 16.34
N SER A 118 4.35 -16.02 15.08
CA SER A 118 5.31 -15.83 13.98
C SER A 118 5.43 -14.39 13.49
N ALA A 119 4.65 -13.44 14.05
CA ALA A 119 4.65 -12.02 13.67
C ALA A 119 6.04 -11.40 13.58
N TRP A 120 6.99 -11.85 14.42
CA TRP A 120 8.35 -11.36 14.45
C TRP A 120 9.13 -11.57 13.15
N TRP A 121 8.82 -12.62 12.38
CA TRP A 121 9.39 -12.84 11.05
C TRP A 121 8.43 -12.49 9.92
N THR A 122 7.12 -12.70 10.11
CA THR A 122 6.16 -12.43 9.06
C THR A 122 5.97 -10.93 8.82
N VAL A 123 6.11 -10.07 9.83
CA VAL A 123 6.04 -8.60 9.65
C VAL A 123 7.19 -8.09 8.78
N PRO A 124 8.48 -8.39 9.07
CA PRO A 124 9.58 -8.06 8.16
C PRO A 124 9.39 -8.61 6.75
N LEU A 125 8.97 -9.87 6.62
CA LEU A 125 8.72 -10.47 5.30
C LEU A 125 7.56 -9.80 4.56
N GLY A 126 6.52 -9.40 5.27
CA GLY A 126 5.41 -8.64 4.72
C GLY A 126 5.82 -7.24 4.28
N LEU A 127 6.73 -6.58 5.02
CA LEU A 127 7.30 -5.29 4.64
C LEU A 127 8.12 -5.42 3.35
N LEU A 128 8.92 -6.48 3.22
CA LEU A 128 9.57 -6.82 1.95
C LEU A 128 8.55 -7.03 0.83
N GLY A 129 7.44 -7.71 1.13
CA GLY A 129 6.32 -7.86 0.20
C GLY A 129 5.74 -6.52 -0.27
N LEU A 130 5.57 -5.54 0.63
CA LEU A 130 5.13 -4.19 0.27
C LEU A 130 6.17 -3.46 -0.60
N GLY A 131 7.47 -3.65 -0.34
CA GLY A 131 8.53 -3.17 -1.21
C GLY A 131 8.46 -3.77 -2.61
N LEU A 132 8.22 -5.08 -2.72
CA LEU A 132 8.03 -5.75 -4.02
C LEU A 132 6.77 -5.25 -4.75
N VAL A 133 5.69 -4.93 -4.03
CA VAL A 133 4.51 -4.29 -4.62
C VAL A 133 4.89 -2.92 -5.20
N SER A 134 5.67 -2.11 -4.47
CA SER A 134 6.16 -0.82 -4.97
C SER A 134 7.00 -0.97 -6.24
N VAL A 135 7.94 -1.91 -6.26
CA VAL A 135 8.75 -2.20 -7.47
C VAL A 135 7.87 -2.65 -8.62
N GLY A 136 6.85 -3.47 -8.35
CA GLY A 136 5.88 -3.92 -9.34
C GLY A 136 5.08 -2.77 -9.94
N ILE A 137 4.68 -1.78 -9.14
CA ILE A 137 3.98 -0.58 -9.60
C ILE A 137 4.87 0.22 -10.56
N GLU A 138 6.10 0.53 -10.16
CA GLU A 138 7.08 1.26 -10.99
C GLU A 138 7.35 0.55 -12.31
N ALA A 139 7.58 -0.77 -12.27
CA ALA A 139 7.79 -1.58 -13.46
C ALA A 139 6.55 -1.61 -14.37
N THR A 140 5.34 -1.63 -13.79
CA THR A 140 4.09 -1.59 -14.55
C THR A 140 3.90 -0.22 -15.22
N GLN A 141 4.23 0.88 -14.53
CA GLN A 141 4.19 2.23 -15.09
C GLN A 141 5.17 2.39 -16.26
N GLN A 142 6.34 1.77 -16.18
CA GLN A 142 7.32 1.73 -17.27
C GLN A 142 6.79 0.99 -18.51
N VAL A 143 6.20 -0.20 -18.31
CA VAL A 143 5.70 -1.04 -19.42
C VAL A 143 4.45 -0.46 -20.08
N LEU A 144 3.53 0.10 -19.28
CA LEU A 144 2.24 0.62 -19.77
C LEU A 144 2.30 2.02 -20.38
N SER A 145 3.48 2.65 -20.41
CA SER A 145 3.93 3.72 -21.34
C SER A 145 2.90 4.77 -21.76
N ARG A 146 2.08 5.23 -20.82
CA ARG A 146 1.19 6.38 -21.00
C ARG A 146 1.61 7.59 -20.16
N LEU A 147 2.70 7.47 -19.40
CA LEU A 147 3.10 8.45 -18.37
C LEU A 147 4.50 9.07 -18.59
N ASP A 148 5.22 8.70 -19.65
CA ASP A 148 6.57 9.18 -20.00
C ASP A 148 7.52 9.36 -18.79
N ARG A 149 7.53 8.35 -17.91
CA ARG A 149 8.28 8.35 -16.64
C ARG A 149 9.25 7.16 -16.60
N SER A 150 10.51 7.42 -16.25
CA SER A 150 11.44 6.38 -15.84
C SER A 150 11.05 5.87 -14.46
N CYS A 151 11.11 4.56 -14.23
CA CYS A 151 11.02 3.99 -12.89
C CYS A 151 12.11 4.61 -12.00
N ASP A 152 11.75 5.14 -10.84
CA ASP A 152 12.66 5.89 -9.97
C ASP A 152 12.85 5.15 -8.64
N VAL A 153 14.11 4.82 -8.31
CA VAL A 153 14.43 4.18 -7.04
C VAL A 153 13.99 5.05 -5.84
N THR A 154 13.90 6.37 -6.03
CA THR A 154 13.40 7.33 -5.05
C THR A 154 11.96 7.04 -4.65
N ASP A 155 11.09 6.71 -5.62
CA ASP A 155 9.68 6.39 -5.36
C ASP A 155 9.53 5.07 -4.58
N VAL A 156 10.37 4.07 -4.90
CA VAL A 156 10.43 2.82 -4.13
C VAL A 156 10.87 3.06 -2.69
N VAL A 157 11.88 3.92 -2.48
CA VAL A 157 12.38 4.25 -1.13
C VAL A 157 11.34 5.05 -0.34
N ASP A 158 10.66 6.01 -0.95
CA ASP A 158 9.61 6.81 -0.31
C ASP A 158 8.44 5.91 0.12
N ASN A 159 7.98 5.01 -0.76
CA ASN A 159 6.93 4.02 -0.46
C ASN A 159 7.35 3.06 0.67
N LEU A 160 8.59 2.56 0.65
CA LEU A 160 9.11 1.68 1.68
C LEU A 160 9.28 2.41 3.03
N THR A 161 9.66 3.69 3.00
CA THR A 161 9.72 4.55 4.18
C THR A 161 8.33 4.72 4.78
N GLY A 162 7.34 5.00 3.95
CA GLY A 162 5.92 5.04 4.33
C GLY A 162 5.44 3.74 4.96
N ALA A 163 5.73 2.60 4.34
CA ALA A 163 5.39 1.29 4.87
C ALA A 163 6.09 1.02 6.21
N GLY A 164 7.36 1.43 6.38
CA GLY A 164 8.10 1.31 7.63
C GLY A 164 7.50 2.15 8.76
N LEU A 165 7.13 3.41 8.48
CA LEU A 165 6.39 4.26 9.41
C LEU A 165 5.03 3.64 9.77
N GLY A 166 4.34 3.09 8.77
CA GLY A 166 3.13 2.30 8.96
C GLY A 166 3.33 1.14 9.92
N VAL A 167 4.40 0.35 9.75
CA VAL A 167 4.73 -0.76 10.67
C VAL A 167 4.90 -0.24 12.11
N ALA A 168 5.59 0.88 12.31
CA ALA A 168 5.73 1.48 13.63
C ALA A 168 4.37 1.86 14.25
N VAL A 169 3.50 2.50 13.45
CA VAL A 169 2.11 2.83 13.85
C VAL A 169 1.33 1.55 14.19
N GLY A 170 1.40 0.53 13.34
CA GLY A 170 0.72 -0.75 13.54
C GLY A 170 1.17 -1.46 14.82
N LEU A 171 2.47 -1.42 15.15
CA LEU A 171 3.00 -1.96 16.40
C LEU A 171 2.47 -1.19 17.62
N ALA A 172 2.34 0.13 17.53
CA ALA A 172 1.76 0.96 18.58
C ALA A 172 0.24 0.71 18.77
N LEU A 173 -0.49 0.41 17.70
CA LEU A 173 -1.93 0.09 17.74
C LEU A 173 -2.22 -1.36 18.16
N LEU A 174 -1.25 -2.25 18.01
CA LEU A 174 -1.41 -3.69 18.24
C LEU A 174 -1.95 -4.05 19.65
N PRO A 175 -1.56 -3.39 20.76
CA PRO A 175 -2.12 -3.64 22.08
C PRO A 175 -3.62 -3.31 22.19
N LEU A 176 -4.09 -2.28 21.47
CA LEU A 176 -5.48 -1.82 21.50
C LEU A 176 -6.41 -2.82 20.80
N VAL A 177 -5.94 -3.44 19.71
CA VAL A 177 -6.73 -4.41 18.93
C VAL A 177 -6.56 -5.87 19.39
N ARG A 178 -5.64 -6.14 20.33
CA ARG A 178 -5.41 -7.45 20.96
C ARG A 178 -6.00 -7.58 22.40
N PRO A 179 -7.30 -7.34 22.70
CA PRO A 179 -7.85 -7.67 24.02
C PRO A 179 -7.77 -9.15 24.47
N TRP A 180 -7.15 -10.06 23.70
CA TRP A 180 -7.39 -11.51 23.78
C TRP A 180 -6.40 -12.33 24.62
N ARG A 181 -5.48 -11.70 25.37
CA ARG A 181 -4.56 -12.43 26.27
C ARG A 181 -4.92 -12.38 27.75
N ARG A 182 -5.84 -11.51 28.17
CA ARG A 182 -6.18 -11.33 29.61
C ARG A 182 -7.40 -12.12 30.08
N ALA A 183 -8.34 -12.47 29.19
CA ALA A 183 -9.61 -13.09 29.59
C ALA A 183 -9.55 -14.60 29.94
N ARG A 184 -8.40 -15.29 29.75
CA ARG A 184 -8.27 -16.74 30.03
C ARG A 184 -7.67 -17.09 31.40
N ARG A 185 -7.50 -16.13 32.31
CA ARG A 185 -6.95 -16.38 33.67
C ARG A 185 -7.93 -16.11 34.83
N ALA A 186 -9.20 -15.82 34.54
CA ALA A 186 -10.19 -15.53 35.57
C ALA A 186 -11.31 -16.58 35.57
N THR A 187 -11.01 -17.78 36.07
CA THR A 187 -12.00 -18.64 36.73
C THR A 187 -11.33 -19.24 37.97
N PRO A 188 -11.55 -18.68 39.16
CA PRO A 188 -11.30 -19.39 40.41
C PRO A 188 -12.26 -20.59 40.48
N SER A 189 -11.71 -21.74 40.88
CA SER A 189 -12.45 -22.94 41.26
C SER A 189 -13.48 -22.63 42.36
N PRO A 190 -14.74 -23.09 42.26
CA PRO A 190 -15.55 -23.26 43.45
C PRO A 190 -15.08 -24.52 44.19
N SER A 191 -14.87 -24.34 45.50
CA SER A 191 -14.57 -25.30 46.56
C SER A 191 -15.62 -26.39 46.73
#